data_AF-A0A7J2M8N0-F1
#
_entry.id   AF-A0A7J2M8N0-F1
#
_cell.length_a   1.000
_cell.length_b   1.000
_cell.length_c   1.000
_cell.angle_alpha   90.00
_cell.angle_beta   90.00
_cell.angle_gamma   90.00
#
_symmetry.space_group_name_H-M   'P 1'
#
loop_
_entity.id
_entity.type
_entity.pdbx_description
1 polymer ?
#
loop_
_entity_poly.entity_id
_entity_poly.type
_entity_poly.pdbx_seq_one_letter_code
_entity_poly.pdbx_strand_id
1 'polypeptide(L)'
;MIRLGKLVLHHCDFCNLPLLKEVCICGNAARKVAVTPPGDVRPAFARDRELMKEVMERQFGSHHIPEVVLLNSAPAIDKKDEVIMYG
;
A
#
# COMPACT_ATOMS: atom_id res chain seq x y z
N MET A 1 -19.66 -17.81 4.76
CA MET A 1 -19.36 -16.56 5.49
C MET A 1 -17.85 -16.38 5.50
N ILE A 2 -17.32 -15.49 4.66
CA ILE A 2 -15.87 -15.24 4.61
C ILE A 2 -15.51 -14.50 5.90
N ARG A 3 -14.82 -15.17 6.83
CA ARG A 3 -14.27 -14.53 8.03
C ARG A 3 -12.94 -13.91 7.65
N LEU A 4 -12.96 -12.63 7.30
CA LEU A 4 -11.75 -11.82 7.30
C LEU A 4 -11.38 -11.60 8.76
N GLY A 5 -10.29 -12.22 9.23
CA GLY A 5 -9.70 -11.89 10.52
C GLY A 5 -9.44 -10.39 10.62
N LYS A 6 -9.31 -9.85 11.84
CA LYS A 6 -9.04 -8.41 12.03
C LYS A 6 -7.82 -8.01 11.22
N LEU A 7 -8.02 -7.19 10.18
CA LEU A 7 -6.92 -6.65 9.38
C LEU A 7 -6.18 -5.62 10.23
N VAL A 8 -4.98 -5.98 10.68
CA VAL A 8 -4.10 -5.09 11.42
C VAL A 8 -2.96 -4.68 10.50
N LEU A 9 -3.11 -3.54 9.85
CA LEU A 9 -2.07 -2.94 9.03
C LEU A 9 -1.68 -1.56 9.57
N HIS A 10 -0.43 -1.45 9.96
CA HIS A 10 0.24 -0.18 10.23
C HIS A 10 1.34 0.05 9.20
N HIS A 11 1.75 1.30 9.05
CA HIS A 11 2.82 1.70 8.14
C HIS A 11 3.77 2.66 8.86
N CYS A 12 5.06 2.35 8.86
CA CYS A 12 6.07 3.30 9.30
C CYS A 12 6.43 4.19 8.12
N ASP A 13 6.08 5.47 8.23
CA ASP A 13 6.36 6.46 7.20
C ASP A 13 7.87 6.78 7.10
N PHE A 14 8.61 6.69 8.21
CA PHE A 14 10.05 6.94 8.18
C PHE A 14 10.86 5.83 7.49
N CYS A 15 10.53 4.56 7.76
CA CYS A 15 11.25 3.42 7.15
C CYS A 15 10.57 2.90 5.88
N ASN A 16 9.39 3.43 5.53
CA ASN A 16 8.51 2.89 4.50
C ASN A 16 8.28 1.37 4.66
N LEU A 17 7.84 0.94 5.84
CA LEU A 17 7.64 -0.48 6.17
C LEU A 17 6.22 -0.79 6.66
N PRO A 18 5.56 -1.84 6.15
CA PRO A 18 4.36 -2.38 6.76
C PRO A 18 4.65 -3.03 8.11
N LEU A 19 3.75 -2.85 9.06
CA LEU A 19 3.89 -3.35 10.42
C LEU A 19 2.55 -3.91 10.92
N LEU A 20 2.63 -4.96 11.73
CA LEU A 20 1.49 -5.48 12.50
C LEU A 20 1.33 -4.77 13.86
N LYS A 21 2.35 -4.02 14.27
CA LYS A 21 2.42 -3.28 15.55
C LYS A 21 2.49 -1.77 15.31
N GLU A 22 2.19 -1.01 16.36
CA GLU A 22 2.14 0.45 16.35
C GLU A 22 3.52 1.12 16.39
N VAL A 23 4.60 0.39 16.66
CA VAL A 23 5.97 0.96 16.78
C VAL A 23 6.95 0.22 15.87
N CYS A 24 7.65 0.96 15.03
CA CYS A 24 8.65 0.43 14.11
C CYS A 24 9.96 0.05 14.83
N ILE A 25 10.83 -0.72 14.16
CA ILE A 25 12.17 -1.04 14.67
C ILE A 25 13.06 0.21 14.80
N CYS A 26 12.79 1.27 14.03
CA CYS A 26 13.48 2.55 14.18
C CYS A 26 13.02 3.37 15.40
N GLY A 27 12.02 2.92 16.15
CA GLY A 27 11.47 3.61 17.33
C GLY A 27 10.32 4.57 17.03
N ASN A 28 10.07 4.90 15.76
CA ASN A 28 8.95 5.78 15.39
C ASN A 28 7.59 5.07 15.46
N ALA A 29 6.55 5.85 15.76
CA ALA A 29 5.17 5.39 15.69
C ALA A 29 4.77 5.09 14.23
N ALA A 30 4.04 4.00 14.04
CA ALA A 30 3.51 3.56 12.77
C ALA A 30 2.05 4.02 12.66
N ARG A 31 1.69 4.66 11.55
CA ARG A 31 0.31 5.08 11.31
C ARG A 31 -0.54 3.84 11.05
N LYS A 32 -1.77 3.83 11.56
CA LYS A 32 -2.75 2.82 11.16
C LYS A 32 -3.23 3.11 9.75
N VAL A 33 -3.19 2.11 8.87
CA VAL A 33 -3.66 2.24 7.50
C VAL A 33 -5.14 1.89 7.45
N ALA A 34 -5.96 2.84 7.01
CA ALA A 34 -7.34 2.54 6.64
C ALA A 34 -7.35 1.86 5.27
N VAL A 35 -7.98 0.69 5.19
CA VAL A 35 -7.99 -0.14 3.99
C VAL A 35 -9.45 -0.43 3.62
N THR A 36 -9.80 -0.25 2.35
CA THR A 36 -11.15 -0.58 1.87
C THR A 36 -11.36 -2.09 1.86
N PRO A 37 -12.50 -2.63 2.36
CA PRO A 37 -12.80 -4.05 2.27
C PRO A 37 -12.72 -4.59 0.82
N PRO A 38 -12.23 -5.81 0.58
CA PRO A 38 -12.03 -6.90 1.56
C PRO A 38 -10.77 -6.78 2.42
N GLY A 39 -9.85 -5.86 2.12
CA GLY A 39 -8.60 -5.74 2.87
C GLY A 39 -7.56 -6.79 2.48
N ASP A 40 -7.56 -7.22 1.22
CA ASP A 40 -6.59 -8.15 0.66
C ASP A 40 -5.32 -7.40 0.25
N VAL A 41 -4.53 -7.02 1.26
CA VAL A 41 -3.32 -6.22 1.09
C VAL A 41 -2.16 -7.11 0.66
N ARG A 42 -1.53 -6.77 -0.46
CA ARG A 42 -0.39 -7.49 -1.05
C ARG A 42 0.75 -6.54 -1.40
N PRO A 43 2.00 -7.01 -1.48
CA PRO A 43 3.09 -6.23 -2.08
C PRO A 43 2.83 -5.95 -3.57
N ALA A 44 3.30 -4.80 -4.06
CA ALA A 44 3.36 -4.50 -5.47
C ALA A 44 4.50 -5.29 -6.15
N PHE A 45 4.15 -6.14 -7.10
CA PHE A 45 5.11 -6.89 -7.91
C PHE A 45 5.66 -6.05 -9.06
N ALA A 46 6.62 -6.61 -9.80
CA ALA A 46 7.33 -5.91 -10.86
C ALA A 46 6.38 -5.23 -11.86
N ARG A 47 5.38 -5.97 -12.37
CA ARG A 47 4.41 -5.43 -13.32
C ARG A 47 3.52 -4.34 -12.74
N ASP A 48 3.13 -4.46 -11.47
CA ASP A 48 2.35 -3.41 -10.80
C ASP A 48 3.16 -2.10 -10.73
N ARG A 49 4.46 -2.20 -10.44
CA ARG A 49 5.36 -1.03 -10.35
C ARG A 49 5.59 -0.37 -11.71
N GLU A 50 5.78 -1.16 -12.76
CA GLU A 50 5.89 -0.64 -14.13
C GLU A 50 4.62 0.15 -14.50
N LEU A 51 3.45 -0.43 -14.25
CA LEU A 51 2.17 0.23 -14.53
C LEU A 51 2.03 1.55 -13.75
N MET A 52 2.38 1.56 -12.46
CA MET A 52 2.36 2.79 -11.66
C MET A 52 3.29 3.86 -12.22
N LYS A 53 4.52 3.50 -12.63
CA LYS A 53 5.47 4.44 -13.26
C LYS A 53 4.91 5.02 -14.55
N GLU A 54 4.41 4.17 -15.44
CA GLU A 54 3.82 4.60 -16.71
C GLU A 54 2.64 5.55 -16.51
N VAL A 55 1.74 5.24 -15.57
CA VAL A 55 0.58 6.07 -15.25
C VAL A 55 1.00 7.41 -14.65
N MET A 56 1.92 7.41 -13.68
CA MET A 56 2.41 8.63 -13.05
C MET A 56 3.15 9.52 -14.04
N GLU A 57 4.02 8.96 -14.86
CA GLU A 57 4.75 9.69 -15.90
C GLU A 57 3.77 10.32 -16.90
N ARG A 58 2.77 9.56 -17.36
CA ARG A 58 1.75 10.06 -18.29
C ARG A 58 0.89 11.18 -17.69
N GLN A 59 0.55 11.10 -16.41
CA GLN A 59 -0.36 12.05 -15.76
C GLN A 59 0.34 13.28 -15.17
N PHE A 60 1.57 13.12 -14.69
CA PHE A 60 2.29 14.13 -13.91
C PHE A 60 3.69 14.47 -14.45
N GLY A 61 4.19 13.75 -15.47
CA GLY A 61 5.51 13.98 -16.08
C GLY A 61 6.69 13.63 -15.17
N SER A 62 6.44 12.93 -14.07
CA SER A 62 7.45 12.40 -13.17
C SER A 62 6.86 11.31 -12.29
N HIS A 63 7.71 10.42 -11.77
CA HIS A 63 7.29 9.39 -10.84
C HIS A 63 8.26 9.25 -9.65
N HIS A 64 7.71 8.98 -8.48
CA HIS A 64 8.49 8.50 -7.33
C HIS A 64 7.80 7.25 -6.78
N ILE A 65 8.41 6.08 -7.04
CA ILE A 65 7.91 4.79 -6.58
C ILE A 65 8.94 4.23 -5.61
N PRO A 66 8.65 4.19 -4.29
CA PRO A 66 9.59 3.71 -3.31
C PRO A 66 9.73 2.18 -3.38
N GLU A 67 10.73 1.64 -2.67
CA GLU A 67 11.02 0.21 -2.71
C GLU A 67 9.90 -0.63 -2.12
N VAL A 68 9.19 -0.15 -1.10
CA VAL A 68 8.04 -0.84 -0.52
C VAL A 68 6.76 -0.12 -0.94
N VAL A 69 5.91 -0.85 -1.66
CA VAL A 69 4.57 -0.41 -2.05
C VAL A 69 3.63 -1.57 -1.80
N LEU A 70 2.50 -1.28 -1.17
CA LEU A 70 1.42 -2.24 -0.98
C LEU A 70 0.22 -1.84 -1.82
N LEU A 71 -0.53 -2.83 -2.24
CA LEU A 71 -1.76 -2.70 -3.01
C LEU A 71 -2.88 -3.37 -2.25
N ASN A 72 -4.03 -2.71 -2.17
CA ASN A 72 -5.25 -3.32 -1.70
C ASN A 72 -6.29 -3.33 -2.82
N SER A 73 -6.86 -4.50 -3.11
CA SER A 73 -7.95 -4.55 -4.08
C SER A 73 -9.19 -3.87 -3.50
N ALA A 74 -9.71 -2.87 -4.22
CA ALA A 74 -10.85 -2.09 -3.79
C ALA A 74 -12.02 -2.24 -4.79
N PRO A 75 -13.28 -2.24 -4.34
CA PRO A 75 -14.42 -2.35 -5.22
C PRO A 75 -14.47 -1.24 -6.28
N ALA A 76 -14.64 -1.64 -7.54
CA ALA A 76 -14.85 -0.77 -8.70
C ALA A 76 -15.54 -1.55 -9.82
N ILE A 77 -16.00 -0.84 -10.86
CA ILE A 77 -16.59 -1.45 -12.07
C ILE A 77 -15.53 -2.27 -12.82
N ASP A 78 -14.29 -1.78 -12.80
CA ASP A 78 -13.09 -2.41 -13.32
C ASP A 78 -12.10 -2.77 -12.19
N LYS A 79 -10.87 -3.13 -12.54
CA LYS A 79 -9.83 -3.43 -11.55
C LYS A 79 -9.30 -2.13 -10.95
N LYS A 80 -9.55 -1.93 -9.66
CA LYS A 80 -8.99 -0.82 -8.87
C LYS A 80 -8.17 -1.36 -7.70
N ASP A 81 -6.92 -0.91 -7.62
CA ASP A 81 -6.03 -1.16 -6.50
C ASP A 81 -5.74 0.17 -5.76
N GLU A 82 -5.95 0.20 -4.44
CA GLU A 82 -5.49 1.29 -3.58
C GLU A 82 -3.98 1.15 -3.36
N VAL A 83 -3.23 2.22 -3.66
CA VAL A 83 -1.77 2.25 -3.50
C VAL A 83 -1.42 2.80 -2.12
N ILE A 84 -0.73 1.99 -1.31
CA ILE A 84 -0.23 2.38 0.01
C ILE A 84 1.29 2.44 -0.09
N MET A 85 1.82 3.66 0.00
CA MET A 85 3.25 3.94 -0.01
C MET A 85 3.54 5.23 0.76
N TYR A 86 4.78 5.45 1.15
CA TYR A 86 5.26 6.71 1.70
C TYR A 86 6.62 7.08 1.07
N GLY A 87 6.78 8.34 0.66
CA GLY A 87 7.96 8.84 -0.03
C GLY A 87 7.70 10.20 -0.68
#